data_AF-A0A9E3QJT9-F1
#
_entry.id   AF-A0A9E3QJT9-F1
#
_cell.length_a   1.000
_cell.length_b   1.000
_cell.length_c   1.000
_cell.angle_alpha   90.00
_cell.angle_beta   90.00
_cell.angle_gamma   90.00
#
_symmetry.space_group_name_H-M   'P 1'
#
loop_
_entity.id
_entity.type
_entity.pdbx_description
1 polymer ?
#
loop_
_entity_poly.entity_id
_entity_poly.type
_entity_poly.pdbx_seq_one_letter_code
_entity_poly.pdbx_strand_id
1 'polypeptide(L)'
;METQAKSRTVRPDAEAIKRLRLGKGWRVEDLARQAKCSVKTVENVERGSNVYLFTLGKFAKALGVDYRSLLPDTGPAPEPPQRRFEVQIKLSIPFEDFDESEQLVGFIELLKRVLSARDEIGVKAVTDGSVVITLELGEEDVASLIGAYNNAALDELNVSTFHIVVPQGESPPDVPVASEQQRASARFRKKQKMLKELKAQLESDAQKTPRDDPGERP
;
A
#
# COMPACT_ATOMS: atom_id res chain seq x y z
N MET A 1 36.61 28.15 17.10
CA MET A 1 35.79 26.98 16.72
C MET A 1 34.69 27.48 15.79
N GLU A 2 34.91 27.40 14.48
CA GLU A 2 33.92 27.76 13.47
C GLU A 2 32.87 26.65 13.35
N THR A 3 31.68 26.91 13.91
CA THR A 3 30.51 26.05 13.68
C THR A 3 30.00 26.24 12.27
N GLN A 4 30.19 25.21 11.46
CA GLN A 4 29.62 24.98 10.14
C GLN A 4 28.11 25.28 10.14
N ALA A 5 27.72 26.42 9.56
CA ALA A 5 26.33 26.84 9.50
C ALA A 5 25.59 26.02 8.42
N LYS A 6 24.94 24.93 8.84
CA LYS A 6 23.88 24.28 8.05
C LYS A 6 22.95 25.37 7.52
N SER A 7 22.74 25.37 6.22
CA SER A 7 22.01 26.39 5.44
C SER A 7 20.76 26.88 6.17
N ARG A 8 20.82 28.09 6.77
CA ARG A 8 19.71 28.72 7.52
C ARG A 8 18.67 29.38 6.60
N THR A 9 18.66 29.00 5.33
CA THR A 9 17.79 29.56 4.30
C THR A 9 16.61 28.64 4.09
N VAL A 10 15.42 29.22 3.97
CA VAL A 10 14.16 28.53 3.68
C VAL A 10 13.52 29.13 2.45
N ARG A 11 12.75 28.32 1.73
CA ARG A 11 11.90 28.80 0.63
C ARG A 11 10.57 29.26 1.24
N PRO A 12 10.20 30.54 1.14
CA PRO A 12 8.95 31.04 1.70
C PRO A 12 7.77 30.72 0.78
N ASP A 13 6.56 30.72 1.35
CA ASP A 13 5.32 30.77 0.59
C ASP A 13 5.12 32.18 0.02
N ALA A 14 5.53 32.33 -1.23
CA ALA A 14 5.43 33.59 -1.96
C ALA A 14 3.99 34.08 -2.11
N GLU A 15 3.03 33.16 -2.30
CA GLU A 15 1.64 33.49 -2.53
C GLU A 15 0.97 33.95 -1.23
N ALA A 16 1.24 33.27 -0.12
CA ALA A 16 0.75 33.67 1.19
C ALA A 16 1.23 35.08 1.57
N ILE A 17 2.51 35.38 1.35
CA ILE A 17 3.09 36.70 1.63
C ILE A 17 2.43 37.79 0.77
N LYS A 18 2.28 37.53 -0.53
CA LYS A 18 1.64 38.47 -1.47
C LYS A 18 0.19 38.72 -1.09
N ARG A 19 -0.57 37.67 -0.75
CA ARG A 19 -1.97 37.76 -0.30
C ARG A 19 -2.10 38.58 0.98
N LEU A 20 -1.26 38.33 1.98
CA LEU A 20 -1.28 39.07 3.25
C LEU A 20 -0.92 40.54 3.07
N ARG A 21 0.04 40.84 2.20
CA ARG A 21 0.41 42.22 1.86
C ARG A 21 -0.76 42.95 1.19
N LEU A 22 -1.38 42.34 0.18
CA LEU A 22 -2.52 42.92 -0.52
C LEU A 22 -3.74 43.07 0.39
N GLY A 23 -3.97 42.12 1.30
CA GLY A 23 -5.04 42.19 2.30
C GLY A 23 -4.89 43.37 3.27
N LYS A 24 -3.67 43.87 3.49
CA LYS A 24 -3.39 45.10 4.25
C LYS A 24 -3.40 46.37 3.41
N GLY A 25 -3.62 46.27 2.09
CA GLY A 25 -3.53 47.40 1.17
C GLY A 25 -2.10 47.93 0.98
N TRP A 26 -1.08 47.12 1.28
CA TRP A 26 0.32 47.54 1.23
C TRP A 26 0.93 47.35 -0.15
N ARG A 27 1.75 48.31 -0.59
CA ARG A 27 2.65 48.12 -1.72
C ARG A 27 3.92 47.38 -1.29
N VAL A 28 4.72 46.95 -2.27
CA VAL A 28 5.98 46.24 -2.01
C VAL A 28 6.92 47.10 -1.16
N GLU A 29 6.95 48.41 -1.42
CA GLU A 29 7.74 49.39 -0.69
C GLU A 29 7.28 49.55 0.76
N ASP A 30 5.97 49.43 1.03
CA ASP A 30 5.42 49.51 2.38
C ASP A 30 5.83 48.29 3.20
N LEU A 31 5.74 47.09 2.62
CA LEU A 31 6.23 45.87 3.27
C LEU A 31 7.74 45.93 3.51
N ALA A 32 8.51 46.44 2.55
CA ALA A 32 9.95 46.64 2.71
C ALA A 32 10.27 47.57 3.88
N ARG A 33 9.52 48.68 3.99
CA ARG A 33 9.64 49.65 5.08
C ARG A 33 9.30 49.02 6.44
N GLN A 34 8.18 48.29 6.52
CA GLN A 34 7.75 47.66 7.78
C GLN A 34 8.67 46.51 8.21
N ALA A 35 9.14 45.70 7.27
CA ALA A 35 10.07 44.61 7.55
C ALA A 35 11.53 45.08 7.71
N LYS A 36 11.82 46.38 7.53
CA LYS A 36 13.18 46.96 7.55
C LYS A 36 14.15 46.20 6.64
N CYS A 37 13.73 45.97 5.39
CA CYS A 37 14.50 45.29 4.36
C CYS A 37 14.46 46.07 3.03
N SER A 38 15.28 45.65 2.06
CA SER A 38 15.28 46.26 0.74
C SER A 38 14.07 45.82 -0.08
N VAL A 39 13.58 46.69 -0.98
CA VAL A 39 12.49 46.37 -1.93
C VAL A 39 12.83 45.10 -2.73
N LYS A 40 14.08 44.99 -3.19
CA LYS A 40 14.59 43.80 -3.89
C LYS A 40 14.47 42.51 -3.08
N THR A 41 14.62 42.58 -1.75
CA THR A 41 14.41 41.42 -0.88
C THR A 41 12.95 41.00 -0.88
N VAL A 42 12.01 41.95 -0.82
CA VAL A 42 10.57 41.65 -0.88
C VAL A 42 10.21 41.03 -2.23
N GLU A 43 10.67 41.59 -3.34
CA GLU A 43 10.43 41.04 -4.68
C GLU A 43 11.00 39.62 -4.83
N ASN A 44 12.19 39.37 -4.30
CA ASN A 44 12.79 38.03 -4.33
C ASN A 44 11.98 37.02 -3.50
N VAL A 45 11.45 37.44 -2.35
CA VAL A 45 10.56 36.63 -1.51
C VAL A 45 9.24 36.34 -2.24
N GLU A 46 8.61 37.34 -2.85
CA GLU A 46 7.37 37.16 -3.64
C GLU A 46 7.58 36.39 -4.94
N ARG A 47 8.84 36.20 -5.37
CA ARG A 47 9.21 35.28 -6.47
C ARG A 47 9.54 33.87 -5.96
N GLY A 48 9.51 33.63 -4.65
CA GLY A 48 9.82 32.34 -4.04
C GLY A 48 11.31 32.03 -3.95
N SER A 49 12.17 33.04 -3.91
CA SER A 49 13.61 32.87 -3.69
C SER A 49 13.90 32.46 -2.25
N ASN A 50 14.95 31.67 -2.05
CA ASN A 50 15.41 31.29 -0.72
C ASN A 50 15.82 32.52 0.08
N VAL A 51 15.36 32.60 1.33
CA VAL A 51 15.71 33.66 2.27
C VAL A 51 16.09 33.09 3.62
N TYR A 52 16.91 33.82 4.36
CA TYR A 52 17.23 33.45 5.73
C TYR A 52 15.98 33.42 6.60
N LEU A 53 15.90 32.46 7.52
CA LEU A 53 14.80 32.35 8.49
C LEU A 53 14.61 33.65 9.28
N PHE A 54 15.72 34.33 9.60
CA PHE A 54 15.71 35.63 10.25
C PHE A 54 14.99 36.71 9.42
N THR A 55 15.23 36.72 8.10
CA THR A 55 14.54 37.62 7.18
C THR A 55 13.05 37.29 7.16
N LEU A 56 12.68 36.02 7.02
CA LEU A 56 11.27 35.59 7.04
C LEU A 56 10.56 36.01 8.34
N GLY A 57 11.23 35.92 9.49
CA GLY A 57 10.70 36.38 10.77
C GLY A 57 10.39 37.88 10.81
N LYS A 58 11.15 38.72 10.09
CA LYS A 58 10.83 40.16 9.96
C LYS A 58 9.57 40.40 9.14
N PHE A 59 9.38 39.63 8.07
CA PHE A 59 8.17 39.70 7.23
C PHE A 59 6.95 39.23 8.02
N ALA A 60 7.05 38.12 8.73
CA ALA A 60 6.01 37.61 9.62
C ALA A 60 5.58 38.65 10.66
N LYS A 61 6.57 39.25 11.34
CA LYS A 61 6.32 40.31 12.33
C LYS A 61 5.65 41.54 11.70
N ALA A 62 6.10 41.97 10.51
CA ALA A 62 5.49 43.09 9.80
C ALA A 62 4.05 42.78 9.39
N LEU A 63 3.78 41.57 8.93
CA LEU A 63 2.44 41.13 8.51
C LEU A 63 1.52 40.76 9.69
N GLY A 64 2.07 40.63 10.90
CA GLY A 64 1.32 40.28 12.11
C GLY A 64 0.89 38.81 12.12
N VAL A 65 1.68 37.92 11.53
CA VAL A 65 1.43 36.47 11.46
C VAL A 65 2.61 35.71 12.05
N ASP A 66 2.42 34.42 12.34
CA ASP A 66 3.52 33.54 12.73
C ASP A 66 4.40 33.21 11.51
N TYR A 67 5.72 33.08 11.70
CA TYR A 67 6.61 32.82 10.57
C TYR A 67 6.38 31.44 9.94
N ARG A 68 5.82 30.47 10.68
CA ARG A 68 5.49 29.13 10.16
C ARG A 68 4.37 29.19 9.13
N SER A 69 3.44 30.14 9.24
CA SER A 69 2.37 30.31 8.26
C SER A 69 2.84 30.93 6.94
N LEU A 70 4.11 31.36 6.88
CA LEU A 70 4.76 31.88 5.67
C LEU A 70 5.74 30.86 5.07
N LEU A 71 5.82 29.66 5.65
CA LEU A 71 6.46 28.53 4.99
C LEU A 71 5.44 27.91 4.04
N PRO A 72 5.87 27.35 2.90
CA PRO A 72 4.98 26.58 2.05
C PRO A 72 4.33 25.52 2.92
N ASP A 73 3.02 25.39 2.78
CA ASP A 73 2.29 24.28 3.37
C ASP A 73 2.85 23.00 2.72
N THR A 74 3.91 22.47 3.33
CA THR A 74 4.16 21.04 3.26
C THR A 74 2.91 20.48 3.90
N GLY A 75 1.94 20.10 3.07
CA GLY A 75 0.72 19.45 3.52
C GLY A 75 1.04 18.33 4.53
N PRO A 76 0.03 17.81 5.25
CA PRO A 76 0.24 16.89 6.36
C PRO A 76 1.37 15.93 6.00
N ALA A 77 2.44 15.95 6.82
CA ALA A 77 3.61 15.11 6.62
C ALA A 77 3.10 13.72 6.24
N PRO A 78 3.61 13.08 5.18
CA PRO A 78 3.15 11.76 4.79
C PRO A 78 3.16 10.91 6.05
N GLU A 79 1.98 10.46 6.47
CA GLU A 79 1.87 9.59 7.62
C GLU A 79 2.91 8.48 7.42
N PRO A 80 3.67 8.11 8.47
CA PRO A 80 4.69 7.08 8.34
C PRO A 80 4.04 5.90 7.61
N PRO A 81 4.65 5.37 6.53
CA PRO A 81 3.98 4.45 5.62
C PRO A 81 3.36 3.33 6.44
N GLN A 82 2.03 3.38 6.58
CA GLN A 82 1.30 2.34 7.26
C GLN A 82 1.57 1.07 6.47
N ARG A 83 2.03 0.03 7.16
CA ARG A 83 2.31 -1.26 6.52
C ARG A 83 0.97 -1.84 6.08
N ARG A 84 0.66 -1.64 4.80
CA ARG A 84 -0.48 -2.25 4.14
C ARG A 84 -0.04 -3.56 3.51
N PHE A 85 -0.83 -4.58 3.73
CA PHE A 85 -0.61 -5.92 3.20
C PHE A 85 -1.65 -6.20 2.13
N GLU A 86 -1.23 -6.88 1.07
CA GLU A 86 -2.17 -7.43 0.11
C GLU A 86 -2.60 -8.81 0.58
N VAL A 87 -3.91 -9.05 0.67
CA VAL A 87 -4.47 -10.33 1.08
C VAL A 87 -5.38 -10.82 -0.02
N GLN A 88 -5.09 -11.99 -0.56
CA GLN A 88 -5.94 -12.67 -1.52
C GLN A 88 -6.84 -13.66 -0.79
N ILE A 89 -8.15 -13.46 -0.87
CA ILE A 89 -9.15 -14.34 -0.27
C ILE A 89 -9.85 -15.11 -1.39
N LYS A 90 -9.80 -16.44 -1.33
CA LYS A 90 -10.50 -17.31 -2.28
C LYS A 90 -11.80 -17.81 -1.68
N LEU A 91 -12.92 -17.49 -2.31
CA LEU A 91 -14.23 -17.99 -1.92
C LEU A 91 -14.52 -19.35 -2.57
N SER A 92 -15.33 -20.17 -1.89
CA SER A 92 -15.79 -21.49 -2.37
C SER A 92 -16.97 -21.42 -3.36
N ILE A 93 -17.40 -20.22 -3.75
CA ILE A 93 -18.56 -20.01 -4.62
C ILE A 93 -18.11 -20.06 -6.09
N PRO A 94 -18.82 -20.76 -6.98
CA PRO A 94 -18.57 -20.69 -8.41
C PRO A 94 -18.66 -19.26 -8.92
N PHE A 95 -17.76 -18.89 -9.83
CA PHE A 95 -17.73 -17.53 -10.38
C PHE A 95 -19.02 -17.16 -11.12
N GLU A 96 -19.70 -18.13 -11.74
CA GLU A 96 -20.95 -17.93 -12.47
C GLU A 96 -22.12 -17.49 -11.57
N ASP A 97 -22.05 -17.85 -10.28
CA ASP A 97 -23.06 -17.53 -9.27
C ASP A 97 -22.69 -16.26 -8.47
N PHE A 98 -21.55 -15.63 -8.77
CA PHE A 98 -21.04 -14.48 -8.05
C PHE A 98 -21.45 -13.17 -8.72
N ASP A 99 -22.43 -12.49 -8.12
CA ASP A 99 -22.79 -11.12 -8.53
C ASP A 99 -21.85 -10.11 -7.83
N GLU A 100 -20.91 -9.55 -8.58
CA GLU A 100 -19.95 -8.57 -8.06
C GLU A 100 -20.62 -7.35 -7.44
N SER A 101 -21.80 -6.93 -7.91
CA SER A 101 -22.46 -5.71 -7.44
C SER A 101 -23.14 -5.89 -6.07
N GLU A 102 -23.68 -7.07 -5.80
CA GLU A 102 -24.40 -7.37 -4.56
C GLU A 102 -23.54 -8.15 -3.56
N GLN A 103 -22.86 -9.20 -4.03
CA GLN A 103 -22.16 -10.13 -3.16
C GLN A 103 -20.82 -9.59 -2.67
N LEU A 104 -20.12 -8.78 -3.48
CA LEU A 104 -18.87 -8.15 -3.03
C LEU A 104 -19.14 -7.17 -1.90
N VAL A 105 -20.18 -6.33 -2.02
CA VAL A 105 -20.54 -5.34 -1.00
C VAL A 105 -20.91 -6.06 0.30
N GLY A 106 -21.79 -7.05 0.23
CA GLY A 106 -22.18 -7.85 1.41
C GLY A 106 -20.99 -8.58 2.04
N PHE A 107 -20.10 -9.15 1.22
CA PHE A 107 -18.87 -9.78 1.71
C PHE A 107 -17.97 -8.79 2.45
N ILE A 108 -17.74 -7.60 1.89
CA ILE A 108 -16.90 -6.56 2.52
C ILE A 108 -17.51 -6.06 3.83
N GLU A 109 -18.83 -5.88 3.89
CA GLU A 109 -19.52 -5.47 5.12
C GLU A 109 -19.40 -6.53 6.23
N LEU A 110 -19.62 -7.81 5.88
CA LEU A 110 -19.46 -8.91 6.83
C LEU A 110 -17.99 -9.06 7.26
N LEU A 111 -17.04 -8.91 6.34
CA LEU A 111 -15.62 -8.95 6.65
C LEU A 111 -15.24 -7.81 7.59
N LYS A 112 -15.68 -6.57 7.33
CA LYS A 112 -15.47 -5.43 8.24
C LYS A 112 -16.01 -5.72 9.63
N ARG A 113 -17.20 -6.33 9.71
CA ARG A 113 -17.82 -6.71 10.99
C ARG A 113 -17.02 -7.77 11.74
N VAL A 114 -16.56 -8.81 11.07
CA VAL A 114 -15.76 -9.89 11.67
C VAL A 114 -14.40 -9.37 12.12
N LEU A 115 -13.75 -8.54 11.30
CA LEU A 115 -12.43 -7.99 11.61
C LEU A 115 -12.48 -6.84 12.63
N SER A 116 -13.66 -6.28 12.90
CA SER A 116 -13.81 -4.99 13.59
C SER A 116 -12.90 -3.92 12.96
N ALA A 117 -12.81 -3.96 11.62
CA ALA A 117 -11.82 -3.19 10.87
C ALA A 117 -11.99 -1.69 11.13
N ARG A 118 -10.89 -1.04 11.53
CA ARG A 118 -10.85 0.40 11.77
C ARG A 118 -10.49 1.17 10.50
N ASP A 119 -9.73 0.52 9.63
CA ASP A 119 -9.23 1.09 8.39
C ASP A 119 -10.13 0.73 7.20
N GLU A 120 -9.94 1.47 6.11
CA GLU A 120 -10.67 1.24 4.87
C GLU A 120 -10.10 0.00 4.15
N ILE A 121 -10.92 -1.04 4.01
CA ILE A 121 -10.58 -2.22 3.21
C ILE A 121 -10.71 -1.86 1.73
N GLY A 122 -9.57 -1.76 1.04
CA GLY A 122 -9.52 -1.50 -0.39
C GLY A 122 -9.60 -2.80 -1.19
N VAL A 123 -10.55 -2.90 -2.12
CA VAL A 123 -10.61 -4.02 -3.08
C VAL A 123 -9.77 -3.65 -4.30
N LYS A 124 -8.73 -4.45 -4.60
CA LYS A 124 -7.80 -4.21 -5.72
C LYS A 124 -8.20 -4.95 -6.99
N ALA A 125 -8.68 -6.19 -6.87
CA ALA A 125 -9.03 -7.02 -8.03
C ALA A 125 -9.97 -8.17 -7.64
N VAL A 126 -10.79 -8.57 -8.60
CA VAL A 126 -11.58 -9.81 -8.60
C VAL A 126 -11.19 -10.59 -9.87
N THR A 127 -10.78 -11.86 -9.74
CA THR A 127 -10.31 -12.67 -10.87
C THR A 127 -11.27 -13.83 -11.18
N ASP A 128 -11.36 -14.21 -12.46
CA ASP A 128 -12.23 -15.26 -12.98
C ASP A 128 -11.64 -16.68 -12.78
N GLY A 129 -12.52 -17.69 -12.68
CA GLY A 129 -12.19 -19.11 -12.50
C GLY A 129 -12.16 -19.62 -11.05
N SER A 130 -11.96 -18.73 -10.09
CA SER A 130 -12.24 -18.92 -8.66
C SER A 130 -12.42 -17.53 -8.10
N VAL A 131 -13.50 -17.24 -7.36
CA VAL A 131 -13.72 -15.88 -6.84
C VAL A 131 -12.59 -15.56 -5.86
N VAL A 132 -11.56 -14.88 -6.37
CA VAL A 132 -10.39 -14.45 -5.63
C VAL A 132 -10.47 -12.94 -5.51
N ILE A 133 -10.66 -12.47 -4.28
CA ILE A 133 -10.75 -11.06 -3.94
C ILE A 133 -9.41 -10.63 -3.37
N THR A 134 -8.76 -9.68 -4.01
CA THR A 134 -7.51 -9.08 -3.51
C THR A 134 -7.85 -7.84 -2.71
N LEU A 135 -7.52 -7.86 -1.42
CA LEU A 135 -7.77 -6.80 -0.46
C LEU A 135 -6.46 -6.13 -0.05
N GLU A 136 -6.52 -4.85 0.26
CA GLU A 136 -5.48 -4.13 0.98
C GLU A 136 -5.93 -3.91 2.42
N LEU A 137 -5.15 -4.42 3.38
CA LEU A 137 -5.46 -4.41 4.81
C LEU A 137 -4.29 -3.84 5.63
N GLY A 138 -4.60 -3.19 6.74
CA GLY A 138 -3.60 -2.77 7.74
C GLY A 138 -3.04 -3.95 8.55
N GLU A 139 -1.93 -3.73 9.26
CA GLU A 139 -1.29 -4.76 10.09
C GLU A 139 -2.23 -5.33 11.17
N GLU A 140 -3.01 -4.48 11.83
CA GLU A 140 -3.99 -4.88 12.85
C GLU A 140 -5.12 -5.73 12.23
N ASP A 141 -5.64 -5.33 11.07
CA ASP A 141 -6.71 -6.05 10.38
C ASP A 141 -6.25 -7.43 9.89
N VAL A 142 -5.00 -7.56 9.44
CA VAL A 142 -4.41 -8.86 9.07
C VAL A 142 -4.30 -9.77 10.29
N ALA A 143 -3.87 -9.24 11.44
CA ALA A 143 -3.82 -10.02 12.67
C ALA A 143 -5.21 -10.49 13.10
N SER A 144 -6.22 -9.61 12.99
CA SER A 144 -7.63 -9.95 13.23
C SER A 144 -8.14 -11.01 12.24
N LEU A 145 -7.74 -10.95 10.97
CA LEU A 145 -8.12 -11.92 9.94
C LEU A 145 -7.56 -13.31 10.24
N ILE A 146 -6.28 -13.38 10.63
CA ILE A 146 -5.66 -14.65 11.05
C ILE A 146 -6.38 -15.21 12.28
N GLY A 147 -6.71 -14.35 13.25
CA GLY A 147 -7.49 -14.73 14.43
C GLY A 147 -8.88 -15.26 14.08
N ALA A 148 -9.61 -14.56 13.22
CA ALA A 148 -10.94 -14.95 12.76
C ALA A 148 -10.92 -16.28 12.00
N TYR A 149 -9.91 -16.52 11.15
CA TYR A 149 -9.72 -17.78 10.45
C TYR A 149 -9.50 -18.95 11.42
N ASN A 150 -8.61 -18.78 12.40
CA ASN A 150 -8.31 -19.82 13.38
C ASN A 150 -9.51 -20.15 14.28
N ASN A 151 -10.43 -19.19 14.45
CA ASN A 151 -11.66 -19.37 15.23
C ASN A 151 -12.87 -19.81 14.39
N ALA A 152 -12.67 -20.20 13.12
CA ALA A 152 -13.73 -20.58 12.18
C ALA A 152 -14.81 -19.51 11.93
N ALA A 153 -14.56 -18.24 12.30
CA ALA A 153 -15.50 -17.15 12.06
C ALA A 153 -15.61 -16.77 10.58
N LEU A 154 -14.64 -17.20 9.75
CA LEU A 154 -14.65 -17.00 8.30
C LEU A 154 -15.41 -18.09 7.54
N ASP A 155 -15.88 -19.14 8.22
CA ASP A 155 -16.70 -20.19 7.59
C ASP A 155 -18.06 -19.62 7.14
N GLU A 156 -18.60 -18.65 7.88
CA GLU A 156 -19.82 -17.91 7.52
C GLU A 156 -19.67 -17.11 6.21
N LEU A 157 -18.43 -16.82 5.81
CA LEU A 157 -18.08 -16.05 4.61
C LEU A 157 -17.73 -16.94 3.41
N ASN A 158 -17.86 -18.27 3.52
CA ASN A 158 -17.47 -19.22 2.48
C ASN A 158 -16.00 -19.08 2.03
N VAL A 159 -15.11 -18.66 2.93
CA VAL A 159 -13.68 -18.51 2.64
C VAL A 159 -13.00 -19.88 2.64
N SER A 160 -12.48 -20.30 1.49
CA SER A 160 -11.76 -21.58 1.35
C SER A 160 -10.30 -21.51 1.80
N THR A 161 -9.65 -20.39 1.53
CA THR A 161 -8.22 -20.16 1.74
C THR A 161 -7.95 -18.69 1.56
N PHE A 162 -6.96 -18.17 2.28
CA PHE A 162 -6.39 -16.86 2.00
C PHE A 162 -4.87 -16.91 1.98
N HIS A 163 -4.29 -15.97 1.23
CA HIS A 163 -2.85 -15.81 1.10
C HIS A 163 -2.47 -14.37 1.38
N ILE A 164 -1.56 -14.15 2.33
CA ILE A 164 -0.98 -12.84 2.59
C ILE A 164 0.18 -12.66 1.62
N VAL A 165 0.03 -11.73 0.69
CA VAL A 165 1.07 -11.26 -0.21
C VAL A 165 1.81 -10.14 0.51
N VAL A 166 3.00 -10.45 1.00
CA VAL A 166 3.90 -9.43 1.55
C VAL A 166 4.37 -8.58 0.38
N PRO A 167 4.06 -7.26 0.33
CA PRO A 167 4.58 -6.41 -0.71
C PRO A 167 6.10 -6.45 -0.61
N GLN A 168 6.75 -7.05 -1.61
CA GLN A 168 8.20 -6.92 -1.72
C GLN A 168 8.44 -5.45 -2.02
N GLY A 169 8.88 -4.70 -1.00
CA GLY A 169 9.20 -3.29 -1.13
C GLY A 169 10.01 -3.11 -2.41
N GLU A 170 9.59 -2.15 -3.25
CA GLU A 170 10.17 -1.84 -4.56
C GLU A 170 11.63 -2.28 -4.61
N SER A 171 11.89 -3.39 -5.30
CA SER A 171 13.25 -3.74 -5.60
C SER A 171 13.83 -2.60 -6.45
N PRO A 172 15.04 -2.10 -6.13
CA PRO A 172 15.66 -1.01 -6.88
C PRO A 172 15.70 -1.35 -8.38
N PRO A 173 15.59 -0.35 -9.27
CA PRO A 173 15.51 -0.58 -10.70
C PRO A 173 16.77 -1.28 -11.22
N ASP A 174 16.55 -2.37 -11.96
CA ASP A 174 17.46 -3.11 -12.81
C ASP A 174 18.82 -3.53 -12.20
N VAL A 175 18.79 -4.68 -11.54
CA VAL A 175 19.86 -5.67 -11.73
C VAL A 175 19.19 -6.89 -12.37
N PRO A 176 19.72 -7.44 -13.47
CA PRO A 176 19.12 -8.59 -14.13
C PRO A 176 19.30 -9.82 -13.25
N VAL A 177 18.34 -10.06 -12.36
CA VAL A 177 18.24 -11.31 -11.59
C VAL A 177 17.59 -12.35 -12.50
N ALA A 178 18.38 -12.85 -13.43
CA ALA A 178 18.11 -14.17 -13.96
C ALA A 178 18.18 -15.17 -12.79
N SER A 179 17.23 -16.11 -12.77
CA SER A 179 17.39 -17.47 -12.21
C SER A 179 16.97 -17.80 -10.77
N GLU A 180 15.75 -17.43 -10.35
CA GLU A 180 15.09 -18.17 -9.24
C GLU A 180 13.69 -18.69 -9.57
N GLN A 181 12.81 -17.87 -10.17
CA GLN A 181 11.47 -18.33 -10.63
C GLN A 181 11.55 -19.40 -11.74
N GLN A 182 12.58 -19.36 -12.60
CA GLN A 182 12.83 -20.41 -13.59
C GLN A 182 13.34 -21.72 -12.98
N ARG A 183 14.00 -21.67 -11.80
CA ARG A 183 14.46 -22.87 -11.10
C ARG A 183 13.33 -23.55 -10.32
N ALA A 184 12.41 -22.77 -9.75
CA ALA A 184 11.23 -23.29 -9.05
C ALA A 184 10.25 -23.99 -10.00
N SER A 185 9.97 -23.40 -11.17
CA SER A 185 9.08 -23.98 -12.20
C SER A 185 9.63 -25.28 -12.82
N ALA A 186 10.96 -25.39 -13.00
CA ALA A 186 11.59 -26.62 -13.47
C ALA A 186 11.47 -27.77 -12.44
N ARG A 187 11.63 -27.47 -11.15
CA ARG A 187 11.47 -28.47 -10.06
C ARG A 187 10.03 -28.96 -9.94
N PHE A 188 9.05 -28.07 -10.10
CA PHE A 188 7.64 -28.42 -10.04
C PHE A 188 7.20 -29.33 -11.20
N ARG A 189 7.64 -29.02 -12.44
CA ARG A 189 7.37 -29.88 -13.61
C ARG A 189 8.00 -31.27 -13.47
N LYS A 190 9.21 -31.35 -12.91
CA LYS A 190 9.88 -32.64 -12.67
C LYS A 190 9.14 -33.48 -11.62
N LYS A 191 8.62 -32.86 -10.55
CA LYS A 191 7.82 -33.54 -9.52
C LYS A 191 6.47 -34.04 -10.05
N GLN A 192 5.78 -33.22 -10.86
CA GLN A 192 4.52 -33.61 -11.54
C GLN A 192 4.72 -34.80 -12.49
N LYS A 193 5.80 -34.81 -13.28
CA LYS A 193 6.12 -35.94 -14.15
C LYS A 193 6.39 -37.22 -13.37
N MET A 194 7.18 -37.14 -12.29
CA MET A 194 7.51 -38.28 -11.44
C MET A 194 6.28 -38.85 -10.72
N LEU A 195 5.35 -38.00 -10.26
CA LEU A 195 4.10 -38.45 -9.64
C LEU A 195 3.20 -39.20 -10.63
N LYS A 196 3.17 -38.73 -11.89
CA LYS A 196 2.36 -39.34 -12.95
C LYS A 196 2.93 -40.71 -13.35
N GLU A 197 4.25 -40.84 -13.43
CA GLU A 197 4.91 -42.13 -13.66
C GLU A 197 4.68 -43.11 -12.50
N LEU A 198 4.79 -42.66 -11.25
CA LEU A 198 4.56 -43.51 -10.08
C LEU A 198 3.13 -44.05 -10.02
N LYS A 199 2.14 -43.21 -10.36
CA LYS A 199 0.73 -43.61 -10.38
C LYS A 199 0.42 -44.64 -11.48
N ALA A 200 1.00 -44.46 -12.67
CA ALA A 200 0.86 -45.43 -13.76
C ALA A 200 1.49 -46.79 -13.41
N GLN A 201 2.61 -46.80 -12.67
CA GLN A 201 3.25 -48.03 -12.20
C GLN A 201 2.33 -48.81 -11.24
N LEU A 202 1.72 -48.12 -10.28
CA LEU A 202 0.78 -48.70 -9.31
C LEU A 202 -0.47 -49.29 -9.98
N GLU A 203 -1.01 -48.61 -11.01
CA GLU A 203 -2.17 -49.10 -11.78
C GLU A 203 -1.82 -50.34 -12.62
N SER A 204 -0.60 -50.40 -13.16
CA SER A 204 -0.09 -51.57 -13.90
C SER A 204 0.10 -52.80 -13.00
N ASP A 205 0.61 -52.61 -11.78
CA ASP A 205 0.82 -53.72 -10.83
C ASP A 205 -0.52 -54.25 -10.28
N ALA A 206 -1.52 -53.40 -10.12
CA ALA A 206 -2.88 -53.80 -9.71
C ALA A 206 -3.61 -54.66 -10.76
N GLN A 207 -3.24 -54.58 -12.04
CA GLN A 207 -3.81 -55.42 -13.11
C GLN A 207 -3.10 -56.78 -13.26
N LYS A 208 -1.94 -56.97 -12.60
CA LYS A 208 -1.13 -58.19 -12.72
C LYS A 208 -1.35 -59.22 -11.62
N THR A 209 -2.19 -58.96 -10.62
CA THR A 209 -2.61 -59.99 -9.67
C THR A 209 -3.43 -61.05 -10.41
N PRO A 210 -2.91 -62.29 -10.57
CA PRO A 210 -3.69 -63.37 -11.12
C PRO A 210 -4.88 -63.61 -10.18
N ARG A 211 -6.09 -63.63 -10.74
CA ARG A 211 -7.21 -64.29 -10.05
C ARG A 211 -6.83 -65.77 -10.00
N ASP A 212 -6.24 -66.19 -8.88
CA ASP A 212 -6.22 -67.60 -8.50
C ASP A 212 -7.68 -68.05 -8.44
N ASP A 213 -8.05 -68.84 -9.45
CA ASP A 213 -9.34 -69.47 -9.64
C ASP A 213 -9.45 -70.59 -8.59
N PRO A 214 -10.27 -70.45 -7.54
CA PRO A 214 -10.40 -71.51 -6.56
C PRO A 214 -11.27 -72.60 -7.20
N GLY A 215 -10.59 -73.66 -7.61
CA GLY A 215 -11.11 -74.78 -8.39
C GLY A 215 -12.53 -75.25 -8.04
N GLU A 216 -13.31 -75.41 -9.10
CA GLU A 216 -14.44 -76.34 -9.14
C GLU A 216 -13.94 -77.78 -8.93
N ARG A 217 -14.35 -78.38 -7.81
CA ARG A 217 -14.63 -79.82 -7.70
C ARG A 217 -16.08 -79.95 -7.25
N PRO A 218 -16.86 -80.84 -7.87
CA PRO A 218 -16.89 -82.23 -7.41
C PRO A 218 -16.55 -83.26 -8.49
#